data_AF-A0A2A5F0Z1-F1
#
_entry.id   AF-A0A2A5F0Z1-F1
#
_cell.length_a   1.000
_cell.length_b   1.000
_cell.length_c   1.000
_cell.angle_alpha   90.00
_cell.angle_beta   90.00
_cell.angle_gamma   90.00
#
_symmetry.space_group_name_H-M   'P 1'
#
loop_
_entity.id
_entity.type
_entity.pdbx_description
1 polymer ?
#
loop_
_entity_poly.entity_id
_entity_poly.type
_entity_poly.pdbx_seq_one_letter_code
_entity_poly.pdbx_strand_id
1 'polypeptide(L)'
;MADANLRTMRYDQIRTLVKNHYQTLLDQFHERVNAAGRPSETDLAISKGSLGIAGGSLNDFVSLACQDDPEGFVGRFCEVYGVEGDMTAETQQMLLEEIQKGQRDFLTATLSKPYHSFVVQCRN
;
A
#
# COMPACT_ATOMS: atom_id res chain seq x y z
N MET A 1 15.11 9.04 20.40
CA MET A 1 15.00 7.62 19.97
C MET A 1 13.59 7.20 20.34
N ALA A 2 12.71 7.02 19.36
CA ALA A 2 11.32 6.70 19.61
C ALA A 2 11.21 5.21 19.91
N ASP A 3 10.93 4.91 21.18
CA ASP A 3 10.67 3.58 21.71
C ASP A 3 9.31 3.11 21.15
N ALA A 4 9.33 2.46 19.98
CA ALA A 4 8.13 1.89 19.37
C ALA A 4 7.85 0.53 20.01
N ASN A 5 7.39 0.55 21.27
CA ASN A 5 7.01 -0.66 21.99
C ASN A 5 5.73 -1.25 21.39
N LEU A 6 5.85 -2.45 20.81
CA LEU A 6 4.80 -3.10 20.01
C LEU A 6 3.53 -3.49 20.76
N ARG A 7 3.63 -3.61 22.09
CA ARG A 7 2.47 -3.87 22.95
C ARG A 7 1.44 -2.74 22.98
N THR A 8 1.79 -1.56 22.47
CA THR A 8 0.89 -0.39 22.50
C THR A 8 1.11 0.50 21.29
N MET A 9 1.30 -0.09 20.10
CA MET A 9 1.27 0.70 18.88
C MET A 9 -0.13 1.30 18.75
N ARG A 10 -0.24 2.63 18.87
CA ARG A 10 -1.55 3.30 18.76
C ARG A 10 -2.01 3.23 17.31
N TYR A 11 -3.33 3.18 17.10
CA TYR A 11 -3.93 3.19 15.77
C TYR A 11 -3.39 4.33 14.87
N ASP A 12 -3.12 5.52 15.42
CA ASP A 12 -2.48 6.62 14.70
C ASP A 12 -1.07 6.28 14.15
N GLN A 13 -0.28 5.49 14.88
CA GLN A 13 1.04 5.06 14.41
C GLN A 13 0.93 4.04 13.28
N ILE A 14 0.01 3.06 13.42
CA ILE A 14 -0.31 2.08 12.37
C ILE A 14 -0.73 2.80 11.09
N ARG A 15 -1.69 3.71 11.22
CA ARG A 15 -2.19 4.51 10.11
C ARG A 15 -1.09 5.35 9.46
N THR A 16 -0.21 5.95 10.25
CA THR A 16 0.91 6.76 9.73
C THR A 16 1.93 5.90 9.00
N LEU A 17 2.30 4.74 9.55
CA LEU A 17 3.22 3.78 8.94
C LEU A 17 2.70 3.32 7.57
N VAL A 18 1.47 2.83 7.55
CA VAL A 18 0.83 2.34 6.33
C VAL A 18 0.70 3.45 5.29
N LYS A 19 0.24 4.64 5.71
CA LYS A 19 0.11 5.78 4.81
C LYS A 19 1.46 6.17 4.21
N ASN A 20 2.52 6.27 5.01
CA ASN A 20 3.85 6.63 4.53
C ASN A 20 4.41 5.58 3.55
N HIS A 21 4.15 4.30 3.80
CA HIS A 21 4.53 3.22 2.87
C HIS A 21 3.89 3.40 1.50
N TYR A 22 2.56 3.49 1.45
CA TYR A 22 1.83 3.62 0.19
C TYR A 22 2.07 4.96 -0.49
N GLN A 23 2.29 6.04 0.27
CA GLN A 23 2.67 7.33 -0.28
C GLN A 23 4.05 7.29 -0.94
N THR A 24 5.02 6.59 -0.36
CA THR A 24 6.34 6.37 -0.95
C THR A 24 6.23 5.53 -2.24
N LEU A 25 5.41 4.47 -2.23
CA LEU A 25 5.16 3.67 -3.42
C LEU A 25 4.49 4.49 -4.54
N LEU A 26 3.55 5.38 -4.17
CA LEU A 26 2.90 6.28 -5.12
C LEU A 26 3.90 7.27 -5.74
N ASP A 27 4.80 7.82 -4.93
CA ASP A 27 5.83 8.75 -5.39
C ASP A 27 6.80 8.05 -6.36
N GLN A 28 7.29 6.87 -6.00
CA GLN A 28 8.13 6.04 -6.88
C GLN A 28 7.40 5.64 -8.16
N PHE A 29 6.11 5.32 -8.07
CA PHE A 29 5.30 5.03 -9.23
C PHE A 29 5.19 6.26 -10.15
N HIS A 30 4.92 7.44 -9.61
CA HIS A 30 4.92 8.68 -10.39
C HIS A 30 6.28 8.99 -11.00
N GLU A 31 7.38 8.80 -10.28
CA GLU A 31 8.73 8.97 -10.83
C GLU A 31 8.98 8.02 -12.00
N ARG A 32 8.62 6.73 -11.86
CA ARG A 32 8.75 5.74 -12.95
C ARG A 32 7.90 6.12 -14.16
N VAL A 33 6.67 6.57 -13.95
CA VAL A 33 5.80 7.04 -15.03
C VAL A 33 6.36 8.28 -15.71
N ASN A 34 6.92 9.23 -14.95
CA ASN A 34 7.56 10.42 -15.52
C ASN A 34 8.83 10.07 -16.31
N ALA A 35 9.61 9.09 -15.85
CA ALA A 35 10.87 8.69 -16.46
C ALA A 35 10.70 7.76 -17.68
N ALA A 36 9.82 6.75 -17.58
CA ALA A 36 9.60 5.72 -18.60
C ALA A 36 8.39 5.98 -19.50
N GLY A 37 7.53 6.95 -19.14
CA GLY A 37 6.27 7.22 -19.82
C GLY A 37 5.11 6.43 -19.24
N ARG A 38 3.99 6.43 -19.96
CA ARG A 38 2.73 5.82 -19.51
C ARG A 38 2.95 4.32 -19.19
N PRO A 39 2.44 3.82 -18.05
CA PRO A 39 2.52 2.39 -17.75
C PRO A 39 1.82 1.59 -18.85
N SER A 40 2.35 0.40 -19.15
CA SER A 40 1.82 -0.45 -20.22
C SER A 40 0.39 -0.86 -19.91
N GLU A 41 -0.38 -1.25 -20.94
CA GLU A 41 -1.72 -1.79 -20.73
C GLU A 41 -1.72 -3.02 -19.81
N THR A 42 -0.64 -3.81 -19.84
CA THR A 42 -0.39 -4.92 -18.91
C THR A 42 -0.27 -4.45 -17.46
N ASP A 43 0.52 -3.41 -17.17
CA ASP A 43 0.66 -2.83 -15.82
C ASP A 43 -0.67 -2.26 -15.31
N LEU A 44 -1.45 -1.64 -16.20
CA LEU A 44 -2.79 -1.14 -15.88
C LEU A 44 -3.78 -2.28 -15.63
N ALA A 45 -3.70 -3.38 -16.38
CA ALA A 45 -4.53 -4.56 -16.18
C ALA A 45 -4.21 -5.25 -14.85
N ILE A 46 -2.92 -5.36 -14.50
CA ILE A 46 -2.47 -5.87 -13.20
C ILE A 46 -2.99 -4.97 -12.08
N SER A 47 -2.83 -3.65 -12.20
CA SER A 47 -3.32 -2.69 -11.20
C SER A 47 -4.85 -2.75 -11.02
N LYS A 48 -5.61 -2.94 -12.10
CA LYS A 48 -7.07 -3.16 -12.03
C LYS A 48 -7.43 -4.48 -11.35
N GLY A 49 -6.72 -5.56 -11.65
CA GLY A 49 -6.90 -6.86 -10.99
C GLY A 49 -6.63 -6.74 -9.49
N SER A 50 -5.52 -6.12 -9.12
CA SER A 50 -5.18 -5.84 -7.72
C SER A 50 -6.20 -4.92 -7.03
N LEU A 51 -6.83 -3.99 -7.75
CA LEU A 51 -7.88 -3.13 -7.18
C LEU A 51 -9.13 -3.93 -6.84
N GLY A 52 -9.48 -4.92 -7.68
CA GLY A 52 -10.58 -5.85 -7.39
C GLY A 52 -10.36 -6.62 -6.09
N ILE A 53 -9.12 -7.08 -5.87
CA ILE A 53 -8.72 -7.80 -4.66
C ILE A 53 -8.72 -6.87 -3.43
N ALA A 54 -8.15 -5.67 -3.55
CA ALA A 54 -8.12 -4.68 -2.47
C ALA A 54 -9.50 -4.09 -2.14
N GLY A 55 -10.45 -4.14 -3.09
CA GLY A 55 -11.84 -3.73 -2.90
C GLY A 55 -12.75 -4.81 -2.31
N GLY A 56 -12.26 -6.04 -2.18
CA GLY A 56 -12.99 -7.17 -1.62
C GLY A 56 -13.03 -7.19 -0.09
N SER A 57 -13.47 -8.31 0.47
CA SER A 57 -13.45 -8.55 1.92
C SER A 57 -12.00 -8.68 2.43
N LEU A 58 -11.75 -8.29 3.68
CA LEU A 58 -10.42 -8.44 4.31
C LEU A 58 -9.88 -9.89 4.19
N ASN A 59 -10.75 -10.89 4.35
CA ASN A 59 -10.39 -12.30 4.21
C ASN A 59 -9.94 -12.65 2.79
N ASP A 60 -10.60 -12.10 1.77
CA ASP A 60 -10.24 -12.32 0.35
C ASP A 60 -8.91 -11.62 0.02
N PHE A 61 -8.74 -10.40 0.51
CA PHE A 61 -7.48 -9.67 0.43
C PHE A 61 -6.33 -10.44 1.07
N VAL A 62 -6.52 -10.97 2.28
CA VAL A 62 -5.50 -11.75 2.98
C VAL A 62 -5.23 -13.07 2.26
N SER A 63 -6.25 -13.81 1.82
CA SER A 63 -6.07 -15.06 1.07
C SER A 63 -5.34 -14.86 -0.26
N LEU A 64 -5.57 -13.74 -0.95
CA LEU A 64 -4.96 -13.47 -2.26
C LEU A 64 -3.63 -12.72 -2.19
N ALA A 65 -3.45 -11.83 -1.21
CA ALA A 65 -2.22 -11.06 -1.02
C ALA A 65 -1.17 -11.81 -0.19
N CYS A 66 -1.60 -12.64 0.76
CA CYS A 66 -0.68 -13.36 1.65
C CYS A 66 -0.45 -14.82 1.25
N GLN A 67 -1.31 -15.43 0.40
CA GLN A 67 -1.36 -16.81 -0.16
C GLN A 67 -0.94 -18.02 0.71
N ASP A 68 0.00 -17.87 1.64
CA ASP A 68 0.66 -18.90 2.42
C ASP A 68 0.72 -18.54 3.93
N ASP A 69 0.89 -17.26 4.32
CA ASP A 69 1.10 -16.91 5.73
C ASP A 69 0.66 -15.47 6.10
N PRO A 70 -0.57 -15.26 6.59
CA PRO A 70 -1.06 -13.94 6.97
C PRO A 70 -0.37 -13.36 8.23
N GLU A 71 0.01 -14.23 9.16
CA GLU A 71 0.74 -13.86 10.37
C GLU A 71 2.16 -13.39 10.04
N GLY A 72 2.82 -14.06 9.11
CA GLY A 72 4.15 -13.74 8.60
C GLY A 72 4.17 -12.56 7.63
N PHE A 73 3.06 -12.23 6.95
CA PHE A 73 2.97 -10.99 6.20
C PHE A 73 3.04 -9.77 7.13
N VAL A 74 2.28 -9.81 8.22
CA VAL A 74 2.32 -8.77 9.25
C VAL A 74 3.68 -8.75 9.96
N GLY A 75 4.22 -9.92 10.29
CA GLY A 75 5.56 -10.07 10.85
C GLY A 75 6.63 -9.43 9.96
N ARG A 76 6.63 -9.73 8.65
CA ARG A 76 7.58 -9.14 7.69
C ARG A 76 7.40 -7.64 7.53
N PHE A 77 6.15 -7.15 7.53
CA PHE A 77 5.90 -5.71 7.49
C PHE A 77 6.49 -5.03 8.73
N CYS A 78 6.29 -5.61 9.91
CA CYS A 78 6.90 -5.13 11.15
C CYS A 78 8.44 -5.17 11.09
N GLU A 79 9.05 -6.26 10.60
CA GLU A 79 10.50 -6.38 10.43
C GLU A 79 11.07 -5.30 9.50
N VAL A 80 10.42 -5.05 8.36
CA VAL A 80 10.85 -4.02 7.39
C VAL A 80 10.85 -2.62 7.99
N TYR A 81 9.91 -2.34 8.89
CA TYR A 81 9.79 -1.04 9.55
C TYR A 81 10.50 -0.95 10.91
N GLY A 82 11.27 -1.98 11.29
CA GLY A 82 12.01 -2.01 12.55
C GLY A 82 11.10 -2.03 13.77
N VAL A 83 9.93 -2.65 13.63
CA VAL A 83 8.96 -2.80 14.70
C VAL A 83 9.18 -4.18 15.32
N GLU A 84 9.83 -4.25 16.50
CA GLU A 84 10.13 -5.50 17.21
C GLU A 84 9.20 -5.80 18.41
N GLY A 85 8.52 -6.96 18.40
CA GLY A 85 7.58 -7.38 19.45
C GLY A 85 6.27 -8.08 18.99
N ASP A 86 5.63 -8.75 19.93
CA ASP A 86 4.38 -9.51 19.75
C ASP A 86 3.20 -8.55 19.56
N MET A 87 2.58 -8.52 18.38
CA MET A 87 1.31 -7.82 18.18
C MET A 87 0.16 -8.68 18.65
N THR A 88 -0.81 -8.07 19.34
CA THR A 88 -2.09 -8.73 19.59
C THR A 88 -2.85 -8.92 18.29
N ALA A 89 -3.69 -9.97 18.23
CA ALA A 89 -4.55 -10.25 17.08
C ALA A 89 -5.41 -9.04 16.67
N GLU A 90 -5.88 -8.25 17.63
CA GLU A 90 -6.61 -6.99 17.37
C GLU A 90 -5.75 -5.96 16.63
N THR A 91 -4.49 -5.80 17.03
CA THR A 91 -3.55 -4.86 16.40
C THR A 91 -3.16 -5.35 14.99
N GLN A 92 -2.99 -6.66 14.81
CA GLN A 92 -2.75 -7.28 13.50
C GLN A 92 -3.91 -7.03 12.55
N GLN A 93 -5.14 -7.20 13.04
CA GLN A 93 -6.33 -6.94 12.25
C GLN A 93 -6.43 -5.47 11.84
N MET A 94 -6.21 -4.53 12.76
CA MET A 94 -6.21 -3.09 12.46
C MET A 94 -5.14 -2.72 11.41
N LEU A 95 -3.95 -3.30 11.51
CA LEU A 95 -2.88 -3.08 10.53
C LEU A 95 -3.30 -3.61 9.15
N LEU A 96 -3.86 -4.82 9.07
CA LEU A 96 -4.33 -5.41 7.81
C LEU A 96 -5.43 -4.57 7.17
N GLU A 97 -6.38 -4.05 7.96
CA GLU A 97 -7.44 -3.17 7.47
C GLU A 97 -6.89 -1.86 6.88
N GLU A 98 -5.93 -1.24 7.57
CA GLU A 98 -5.28 -0.04 7.07
C GLU A 98 -4.43 -0.34 5.82
N ILE A 99 -3.75 -1.48 5.76
CA ILE A 99 -2.98 -1.92 4.58
C ILE A 99 -3.90 -2.10 3.38
N GLN A 100 -5.01 -2.82 3.54
CA GLN A 100 -6.00 -3.01 2.49
C GLN A 100 -6.50 -1.66 1.97
N LYS A 101 -6.83 -0.74 2.88
CA LYS A 101 -7.30 0.60 2.56
C LYS A 101 -6.24 1.43 1.84
N GLY A 102 -4.99 1.38 2.29
CA GLY A 102 -3.85 2.06 1.67
C GLY A 102 -3.56 1.53 0.26
N GLN A 103 -3.63 0.21 0.07
CA GLN A 103 -3.49 -0.43 -1.23
C GLN A 103 -4.62 -0.03 -2.18
N ARG A 104 -5.86 0.00 -1.70
CA ARG A 104 -7.00 0.46 -2.48
C ARG A 104 -6.82 1.91 -2.90
N ASP A 105 -6.42 2.79 -1.98
CA ASP A 105 -6.21 4.22 -2.27
C ASP A 105 -5.08 4.43 -3.29
N PHE A 106 -3.95 3.72 -3.13
CA PHE A 106 -2.83 3.71 -4.07
C PHE A 106 -3.26 3.25 -5.48
N LEU A 107 -4.00 2.14 -5.57
CA LEU A 107 -4.47 1.60 -6.85
C LEU A 107 -5.52 2.50 -7.50
N THR A 108 -6.43 3.06 -6.71
CA THR A 108 -7.38 4.08 -7.17
C THR A 108 -6.64 5.31 -7.69
N ALA A 109 -5.65 5.84 -6.98
CA ALA A 109 -4.86 6.98 -7.45
C ALA A 109 -4.09 6.68 -8.74
N THR A 110 -3.53 5.47 -8.85
CA THR A 110 -2.80 4.98 -10.03
C THR A 110 -3.71 4.87 -11.27
N LEU A 111 -4.96 4.45 -11.07
CA LEU A 111 -5.95 4.23 -12.12
C LEU A 111 -6.80 5.46 -12.43
N SER A 112 -7.00 6.35 -11.46
CA SER A 112 -7.88 7.52 -11.58
C SER A 112 -7.20 8.71 -12.23
N LYS A 113 -5.87 8.76 -12.33
CA LYS A 113 -5.24 9.79 -13.14
C LYS A 113 -5.49 9.51 -14.63
N PRO A 114 -6.22 10.38 -15.35
CA PRO A 114 -6.19 10.33 -16.80
C PRO A 114 -4.76 10.67 -17.22
N TYR A 115 -4.06 9.71 -17.81
CA TYR A 115 -2.80 9.95 -18.54
C TYR A 115 -3.09 10.70 -19.85
N HIS A 116 -3.92 11.74 -19.77
CA HIS A 116 -4.29 12.63 -20.86
C HIS A 116 -3.91 14.04 -20.41
N SER A 117 -3.06 14.69 -21.20
CA SER A 117 -2.48 16.03 -20.98
C SER A 117 -1.29 16.14 -20.03
N PHE A 118 -0.15 15.60 -20.47
CA PHE A 118 1.14 16.29 -20.32
C PHE A 118 1.80 16.54 -21.69
N VAL A 119 0.97 16.79 -22.72
CA VAL A 119 1.41 17.44 -23.95
C VAL A 119 0.87 18.87 -23.89
N VAL A 120 1.76 19.85 -23.99
CA VAL A 120 1.54 21.30 -24.01
C VAL A 120 1.38 21.97 -22.63
N GLN A 121 2.51 22.24 -21.97
CA GLN A 121 2.82 23.62 -21.57
C GLN A 121 4.34 23.86 -21.44
N CYS A 122 5.08 23.53 -22.50
CA CYS A 122 6.39 24.13 -22.77
C CYS A 122 6.21 25.12 -23.93
N ARG A 123 6.02 26.39 -23.62
CA ARG A 123 6.69 27.56 -24.26
C ARG A 123 5.99 28.86 -23.86
N ASN A 124 6.74 29.60 -23.04
CA ASN A 124 6.97 31.04 -23.04
C ASN A 124 6.29 31.86 -24.16
#